data_AF-A0A0R1LZF0-F1
#
_entry.id   AF-A0A0R1LZF0-F1
#
_cell.length_a   1.000
_cell.length_b   1.000
_cell.length_c   1.000
_cell.angle_alpha   90.00
_cell.angle_beta   90.00
_cell.angle_gamma   90.00
#
_symmetry.space_group_name_H-M   'P 1'
#
loop_
_entity.id
_entity.type
_entity.pdbx_description
1 polymer ?
#
loop_
_entity_poly.entity_id
_entity_poly.type
_entity_poly.pdbx_seq_one_letter_code
_entity_poly.pdbx_strand_id
1 'polypeptide(L)'
;MDYKQEIVAAVAAFSFGTLALIATQPTASASTVLSSIPKSLRGNWYLTESRGSTTHILFGKKTMKLRDTLDGKKLSPRTYKIAKKWSTDTHHFVFSKNHHGWYNYSLTGVNGIDVLKLKTVKISGHTYHALITEDMGGSGYTPKKLNLTLAFRNPTKTPHKIKISTSGMLN
;
A
#
# COMPACT_ATOMS: atom_id res chain seq x y z
N MET A 1 -0.29 80.03 9.38
CA MET A 1 0.01 80.88 8.22
C MET A 1 0.78 80.03 7.22
N ASP A 2 0.21 79.90 6.02
CA ASP A 2 0.86 79.80 4.69
C ASP A 2 1.90 78.69 4.44
N TYR A 3 1.97 78.00 3.31
CA TYR A 3 1.15 77.81 2.10
C TYR A 3 1.92 76.75 1.27
N LYS A 4 1.23 76.12 0.31
CA LYS A 4 1.72 75.44 -0.92
C LYS A 4 1.53 73.92 -0.93
N GLN A 5 0.67 73.28 -1.73
CA GLN A 5 0.08 73.48 -3.08
C GLN A 5 0.58 72.35 -4.00
N GLU A 6 -0.39 71.49 -4.37
CA GLU A 6 -0.55 70.68 -5.60
C GLU A 6 0.52 69.62 -5.92
N ILE A 7 0.19 68.40 -6.37
CA ILE A 7 -0.48 68.09 -7.63
C ILE A 7 -1.25 66.77 -7.52
N VAL A 8 -2.44 66.78 -8.13
CA VAL A 8 -3.31 65.63 -8.40
C VAL A 8 -2.68 64.69 -9.43
N ALA A 9 -2.65 63.39 -9.13
CA ALA A 9 -2.68 62.35 -10.16
C ALA A 9 -3.50 61.16 -9.65
N ALA A 10 -4.75 61.12 -10.10
CA ALA A 10 -5.60 59.95 -9.98
C ALA A 10 -5.09 58.85 -10.93
N VAL A 11 -4.75 57.70 -10.37
CA VAL A 11 -4.76 56.43 -11.12
C VAL A 11 -5.66 55.48 -10.35
N ALA A 12 -6.88 55.34 -10.85
CA ALA A 12 -7.85 54.41 -10.34
C ALA A 12 -7.47 52.97 -10.72
N ALA A 13 -7.46 52.13 -9.68
CA ALA A 13 -7.96 50.76 -9.60
C ALA A 13 -7.74 49.79 -10.79
N PHE A 14 -7.11 48.65 -10.50
CA PHE A 14 -7.71 47.32 -10.71
C PHE A 14 -6.89 46.28 -9.92
N SER A 15 -7.17 46.13 -8.63
CA SER A 15 -6.67 44.98 -7.85
C SER A 15 -7.67 43.83 -8.01
N PHE A 16 -7.34 42.90 -8.89
CA PHE A 16 -7.87 41.53 -8.84
C PHE A 16 -7.32 40.85 -7.58
N GLY A 17 -8.00 41.07 -6.45
CA GLY A 17 -7.77 40.32 -5.22
C GLY A 17 -8.35 38.93 -5.37
N THR A 18 -7.46 37.95 -5.52
CA THR A 18 -7.73 36.53 -5.68
C THR A 18 -8.77 35.98 -4.70
N LEU A 19 -9.79 35.30 -5.25
CA LEU A 19 -10.55 34.28 -4.53
C LEU A 19 -9.55 33.23 -4.02
N ALA A 20 -9.16 33.33 -2.76
CA ALA A 20 -8.47 32.26 -2.07
C ALA A 20 -9.48 31.12 -1.87
N LEU A 21 -9.56 30.24 -2.87
CA LEU A 21 -10.03 28.87 -2.68
C LEU A 21 -9.09 28.26 -1.63
N ILE A 22 -9.51 28.28 -0.36
CA ILE A 22 -8.93 27.44 0.68
C ILE A 22 -9.26 26.02 0.26
N ALA A 23 -8.42 25.45 -0.60
CA ALA A 23 -8.37 24.02 -0.81
C ALA A 23 -7.94 23.44 0.54
N THR A 24 -8.91 23.03 1.35
CA THR A 24 -8.67 22.08 2.42
C THR A 24 -8.10 20.83 1.76
N GLN A 25 -6.78 20.76 1.68
CA GLN A 25 -6.11 19.52 1.31
C GLN A 25 -6.60 18.48 2.30
N PRO A 26 -7.21 17.36 1.85
CA PRO A 26 -7.55 16.30 2.77
C PRO A 26 -6.23 15.87 3.42
N THR A 27 -6.08 16.13 4.72
CA THR A 27 -4.98 15.64 5.52
C THR A 27 -4.97 14.13 5.37
N ALA A 28 -4.04 13.60 4.59
CA ALA A 28 -3.81 12.16 4.50
C ALA A 28 -3.54 11.69 5.93
N SER A 29 -4.49 10.96 6.52
CA SER A 29 -4.28 10.40 7.86
C SER A 29 -3.12 9.43 7.75
N ALA A 30 -2.11 9.56 8.61
CA ALA A 30 -0.93 8.72 8.56
C ALA A 30 -1.27 7.23 8.77
N SER A 31 -0.52 6.34 8.11
CA SER A 31 -0.64 4.89 8.32
C SER A 31 -0.53 4.51 9.80
N THR A 32 -1.33 3.54 10.25
CA THR A 32 -1.33 3.07 11.64
C THR A 32 -0.58 1.76 11.77
N VAL A 33 0.55 1.74 12.48
CA VAL A 33 1.29 0.51 12.80
C VAL A 33 0.48 -0.36 13.76
N LEU A 34 0.31 -1.64 13.42
CA LEU A 34 -0.46 -2.60 14.19
C LEU A 34 0.44 -3.53 14.99
N SER A 35 -0.03 -3.97 16.16
CA SER A 35 0.63 -5.02 16.95
C SER A 35 0.13 -6.43 16.65
N SER A 36 -0.81 -6.57 15.71
CA SER A 36 -1.29 -7.87 15.23
C SER A 36 -1.95 -7.77 13.86
N ILE A 37 -1.86 -8.85 13.08
CA ILE A 37 -2.54 -8.96 11.79
C ILE A 37 -4.06 -9.16 12.00
N PRO A 38 -4.93 -8.42 11.30
CA PRO A 38 -6.39 -8.58 11.36
C PRO A 38 -6.84 -10.01 11.04
N LYS A 39 -7.90 -10.49 11.71
CA LYS A 39 -8.42 -11.87 11.53
C LYS A 39 -8.71 -12.21 10.06
N SER A 40 -9.24 -11.26 9.30
CA SER A 40 -9.62 -11.45 7.90
C SER A 40 -8.42 -11.78 6.99
N LEU A 41 -7.21 -11.29 7.31
CA LEU A 41 -5.99 -11.53 6.55
C LEU A 41 -5.25 -12.81 6.97
N ARG A 42 -5.59 -13.39 8.13
CA ARG A 42 -4.89 -14.57 8.67
C ARG A 42 -5.11 -15.82 7.81
N GLY A 43 -4.24 -16.81 8.00
CA GLY A 43 -4.27 -18.09 7.30
C GLY A 43 -3.36 -18.12 6.07
N ASN A 44 -3.58 -19.12 5.22
CA ASN A 44 -2.77 -19.38 4.05
C ASN A 44 -3.18 -18.49 2.87
N TRP A 45 -2.18 -18.01 2.14
CA TRP A 45 -2.29 -17.34 0.86
C TRP A 45 -1.20 -17.85 -0.07
N TYR A 46 -1.56 -18.11 -1.31
CA TYR A 46 -0.68 -18.61 -2.35
C TYR A 46 -0.67 -17.61 -3.49
N LEU A 47 0.48 -17.00 -3.69
CA LEU A 47 0.77 -16.10 -4.80
C LEU A 47 1.44 -16.94 -5.89
N THR A 48 0.69 -17.29 -6.93
CA THR A 48 1.28 -17.94 -8.11
C THR A 48 1.89 -16.86 -8.98
N GLU A 49 3.17 -17.00 -9.29
CA GLU A 49 3.94 -16.09 -10.14
C GLU A 49 4.16 -16.70 -11.53
N SER A 50 4.76 -15.95 -12.45
CA SER A 50 5.15 -16.49 -13.75
C SER A 50 6.19 -17.60 -13.61
N ARG A 51 6.24 -18.53 -14.58
CA ARG A 51 7.22 -19.62 -14.67
C ARG A 51 7.17 -20.63 -13.51
N GLY A 52 5.98 -20.89 -12.97
CA GLY A 52 5.78 -21.96 -11.97
C GLY A 52 6.33 -21.62 -10.57
N SER A 53 6.75 -20.38 -10.33
CA SER A 53 7.07 -19.88 -9.01
C SER A 53 5.78 -19.73 -8.19
N THR A 54 5.83 -20.05 -6.90
CA THR A 54 4.73 -19.78 -5.97
C THR A 54 5.26 -19.35 -4.62
N THR A 55 4.77 -18.22 -4.12
CA THR A 55 5.05 -17.73 -2.79
C THR A 55 3.89 -18.11 -1.86
N HIS A 56 4.15 -18.97 -0.87
CA HIS A 56 3.19 -19.31 0.18
C HIS A 56 3.40 -18.39 1.38
N ILE A 57 2.36 -17.63 1.71
CA ILE A 57 2.31 -16.72 2.84
C ILE A 57 1.33 -17.28 3.87
N LEU A 58 1.81 -17.52 5.09
CA LEU A 58 0.98 -17.87 6.24
C LEU A 58 0.97 -16.72 7.24
N PHE A 59 -0.14 -16.01 7.32
CA PHE A 59 -0.35 -14.94 8.30
C PHE A 59 -0.94 -15.49 9.60
N GLY A 60 -0.14 -15.44 10.67
CA GLY A 60 -0.58 -15.66 12.05
C GLY A 60 -1.09 -14.37 12.71
N LYS A 61 -1.35 -14.41 14.03
CA LYS A 61 -1.76 -13.21 14.78
C LYS A 61 -0.62 -12.18 14.88
N LYS A 62 0.61 -12.64 15.10
CA LYS A 62 1.82 -11.82 15.32
C LYS A 62 3.02 -12.29 14.49
N THR A 63 2.79 -13.25 13.59
CA THR A 63 3.85 -13.90 12.83
C THR A 63 3.44 -13.99 11.37
N MET A 64 4.43 -13.99 10.50
CA MET A 64 4.29 -14.29 9.09
C MET A 64 5.31 -15.37 8.73
N LYS A 65 4.89 -16.39 7.99
CA LYS A 65 5.81 -17.38 7.43
C LYS A 65 5.73 -17.32 5.92
N LEU A 66 6.89 -17.18 5.28
CA LEU A 66 7.06 -17.18 3.84
C LEU A 66 7.74 -18.47 3.42
N ARG A 67 7.26 -19.09 2.35
CA ARG A 67 7.90 -20.23 1.72
C ARG A 67 7.71 -20.14 0.21
N ASP A 68 8.81 -20.01 -0.50
CA ASP A 68 8.79 -19.94 -1.95
C ASP A 68 8.98 -21.33 -2.54
N THR A 69 8.37 -21.56 -3.68
CA THR A 69 8.60 -22.73 -4.52
C THR A 69 9.06 -22.22 -5.88
N LEU A 70 10.23 -22.65 -6.33
CA LEU A 70 10.79 -22.31 -7.64
C LEU A 70 10.98 -23.60 -8.43
N ASP A 71 10.41 -23.68 -9.63
CA ASP A 71 10.47 -24.87 -10.49
C ASP A 71 10.10 -26.18 -9.75
N GLY A 72 9.05 -26.11 -8.91
CA GLY A 72 8.59 -27.23 -8.09
C GLY A 72 9.45 -27.55 -6.85
N LYS A 73 10.61 -26.89 -6.69
CA LYS A 73 11.49 -27.05 -5.51
C LYS A 73 11.11 -26.06 -4.42
N LYS A 74 10.81 -26.58 -3.22
CA LYS A 74 10.49 -25.78 -2.04
C LYS A 74 11.76 -25.21 -1.43
N LEU A 75 11.80 -23.89 -1.27
CA LEU A 75 12.87 -23.22 -0.52
C LEU A 75 12.63 -23.31 1.00
N SER A 76 13.69 -23.07 1.76
CA SER A 76 13.63 -23.00 3.21
C SER A 76 12.65 -21.91 3.66
N PRO A 77 11.71 -22.23 4.57
CA PRO A 77 10.75 -21.23 5.02
C PRO A 77 11.42 -20.18 5.91
N ARG A 78 10.96 -18.94 5.77
CA ARG A 78 11.38 -17.81 6.61
C ARG A 78 10.22 -17.41 7.52
N THR A 79 10.50 -17.18 8.80
CA THR A 79 9.48 -16.75 9.77
C THR A 79 9.85 -15.40 10.33
N TYR A 80 8.87 -14.51 10.35
CA TYR A 80 9.00 -13.14 10.83
C TYR A 80 8.00 -12.88 11.95
N LYS A 81 8.39 -12.08 12.93
CA LYS A 81 7.54 -11.61 14.02
C LYS A 81 7.16 -10.15 13.82
N ILE A 82 5.97 -9.77 14.23
CA ILE A 82 5.55 -8.38 14.13
C ILE A 82 6.34 -7.51 15.10
N ALA A 83 6.80 -6.36 14.63
CA ALA A 83 7.45 -5.34 15.44
C ALA A 83 6.67 -4.02 15.34
N LYS A 84 6.69 -3.24 16.44
CA LYS A 84 6.05 -1.92 16.49
C LYS A 84 6.88 -0.81 15.83
N LYS A 85 8.17 -1.09 15.60
CA LYS A 85 9.13 -0.18 14.97
C LYS A 85 10.13 -0.99 14.16
N TRP A 86 10.79 -0.32 13.25
CA TRP A 86 11.95 -0.86 12.57
C TRP A 86 12.99 -1.33 13.60
N SER A 87 13.47 -2.55 13.39
CA SER A 87 14.52 -3.19 14.18
C SER A 87 15.76 -3.36 13.32
N THR A 88 16.89 -3.73 13.90
CA THR A 88 18.04 -4.27 13.14
C THR A 88 17.94 -5.80 12.98
N ASP A 89 17.01 -6.44 13.68
CA ASP A 89 16.76 -7.88 13.59
C ASP A 89 15.94 -8.23 12.34
N THR A 90 16.56 -8.99 11.44
CA THR A 90 16.04 -9.42 10.13
C THR A 90 14.86 -10.39 10.22
N HIS A 91 14.51 -10.91 11.40
CA HIS A 91 13.36 -11.77 11.63
C HIS A 91 12.11 -11.02 12.11
N HIS A 92 12.03 -9.72 11.85
CA HIS A 92 10.86 -8.90 12.15
C HIS A 92 10.22 -8.28 10.90
N PHE A 93 8.94 -7.95 11.02
CA PHE A 93 8.24 -7.12 10.04
C PHE A 93 7.39 -6.07 10.73
N VAL A 94 7.29 -4.89 10.13
CA VAL A 94 6.33 -3.86 10.53
C VAL A 94 5.07 -4.08 9.72
N PHE A 95 3.90 -4.05 10.35
CA PHE A 95 2.61 -4.19 9.69
C PHE A 95 1.79 -2.93 9.97
N SER A 96 1.24 -2.31 8.95
CA SER A 96 0.41 -1.10 9.10
C SER A 96 -0.92 -1.23 8.38
N LYS A 97 -1.89 -0.47 8.87
CA LYS A 97 -3.17 -0.23 8.21
C LYS A 97 -3.14 1.16 7.59
N ASN A 98 -3.54 1.24 6.33
CA ASN A 98 -3.69 2.50 5.60
C ASN A 98 -5.18 2.74 5.32
N HIS A 99 -5.48 3.67 4.42
CA HIS A 99 -6.86 4.01 4.07
C HIS A 99 -7.54 2.97 3.18
N HIS A 100 -8.86 3.05 3.12
CA HIS A 100 -9.70 2.26 2.21
C HIS A 100 -9.47 0.74 2.29
N GLY A 101 -9.07 0.23 3.45
CA GLY A 101 -8.86 -1.20 3.69
C GLY A 101 -7.55 -1.75 3.14
N TRP A 102 -6.60 -0.87 2.76
CA TRP A 102 -5.22 -1.24 2.48
C TRP A 102 -4.44 -1.49 3.77
N TYR A 103 -3.49 -2.39 3.68
CA TYR A 103 -2.50 -2.68 4.69
C TYR A 103 -1.15 -2.77 4.03
N ASN A 104 -0.09 -2.51 4.76
CA ASN A 104 1.27 -2.75 4.29
C ASN A 104 2.00 -3.64 5.26
N TYR A 105 2.99 -4.37 4.75
CA TYR A 105 4.06 -4.84 5.59
C TYR A 105 5.41 -4.54 4.98
N SER A 106 6.41 -4.43 5.85
CA SER A 106 7.79 -4.37 5.41
C SER A 106 8.65 -5.26 6.28
N LEU A 107 9.46 -6.09 5.62
CA LEU A 107 10.42 -6.96 6.25
C LEU A 107 11.62 -6.14 6.71
N THR A 108 12.05 -6.35 7.95
CA THR A 108 13.24 -5.69 8.47
C THR A 108 14.48 -6.15 7.71
N GLY A 109 15.29 -5.20 7.23
CA GLY A 109 16.50 -5.49 6.44
C GLY A 109 16.26 -5.68 4.95
N VAL A 110 15.03 -5.47 4.46
CA VAL A 110 14.71 -5.46 3.02
C VAL A 110 14.17 -4.09 2.62
N ASN A 111 14.70 -3.54 1.53
CA ASN A 111 14.20 -2.28 0.97
C ASN A 111 12.95 -2.55 0.13
N GLY A 112 11.79 -2.59 0.78
CA GLY A 112 10.53 -2.81 0.08
C GLY A 112 9.32 -2.65 1.00
N ILE A 113 8.17 -2.33 0.41
CA ILE A 113 6.88 -2.32 1.09
C ILE A 113 5.95 -3.17 0.27
N ASP A 114 5.49 -4.27 0.86
CA ASP A 114 4.43 -5.07 0.31
C ASP A 114 3.09 -4.46 0.69
N VAL A 115 2.23 -4.24 -0.31
CA VAL A 115 0.87 -3.74 -0.13
C VAL A 115 -0.11 -4.89 -0.11
N LEU A 116 -1.16 -4.80 0.70
CA LEU A 116 -2.13 -5.85 0.94
C LEU A 116 -3.56 -5.31 0.93
N LYS A 117 -4.47 -6.00 0.23
CA LYS A 117 -5.90 -5.71 0.32
C LYS A 117 -6.76 -6.94 0.04
N LEU A 118 -7.68 -7.23 0.94
CA LEU A 118 -8.70 -8.26 0.70
C LEU A 118 -9.72 -7.77 -0.33
N LYS A 119 -10.04 -8.64 -1.29
CA LYS A 119 -11.05 -8.36 -2.30
C LYS A 119 -11.77 -9.65 -2.70
N THR A 120 -13.07 -9.54 -2.91
CA THR A 120 -13.83 -10.57 -3.62
C THR A 120 -13.74 -10.30 -5.12
N VAL A 121 -13.33 -11.30 -5.88
CA VAL A 121 -13.11 -11.20 -7.34
C VAL A 121 -13.89 -12.30 -8.06
N LYS A 122 -14.34 -12.03 -9.29
CA LYS A 122 -14.99 -13.01 -10.16
C LYS A 122 -14.01 -13.45 -11.25
N ILE A 123 -13.73 -14.74 -11.34
CA ILE A 123 -12.81 -15.34 -12.33
C ILE A 123 -13.57 -16.47 -13.00
N SER A 124 -13.72 -16.41 -14.32
CA SER A 124 -14.42 -17.43 -15.12
C SER A 124 -15.80 -17.82 -14.56
N GLY A 125 -16.59 -16.85 -14.11
CA GLY A 125 -17.93 -17.09 -13.57
C GLY A 125 -17.97 -17.39 -12.06
N HIS A 126 -16.86 -17.77 -11.44
CA HIS A 126 -16.79 -18.14 -10.03
C HIS A 126 -16.28 -16.99 -9.16
N THR A 127 -16.80 -16.91 -7.93
CA THR A 127 -16.43 -15.88 -6.96
C THR A 127 -15.36 -16.40 -6.00
N TYR A 128 -14.29 -15.63 -5.83
CA TYR A 128 -13.16 -15.98 -4.98
C TYR A 128 -12.86 -14.86 -3.99
N HIS A 129 -12.47 -15.23 -2.77
CA HIS A 129 -11.82 -14.32 -1.83
C HIS A 129 -10.31 -14.32 -2.11
N ALA A 130 -9.81 -13.19 -2.60
CA ALA A 130 -8.42 -13.00 -2.95
C ALA A 130 -7.76 -11.95 -2.05
N LEU A 131 -6.46 -12.11 -1.87
CA LEU A 131 -5.58 -11.10 -1.30
C LEU A 131 -4.81 -10.45 -2.45
N ILE A 132 -5.03 -9.16 -2.65
CA ILE A 132 -4.21 -8.36 -3.55
C ILE A 132 -2.87 -8.15 -2.85
N THR A 133 -1.77 -8.46 -3.51
CA THR A 133 -0.41 -8.27 -2.98
C THR A 133 0.59 -7.94 -4.09
N GLU A 134 1.53 -7.04 -3.80
CA GLU A 134 2.64 -6.68 -4.68
C GLU A 134 3.73 -5.97 -3.84
N ASP A 135 5.00 -6.23 -4.17
CA ASP A 135 6.11 -5.43 -3.65
C ASP A 135 6.20 -4.12 -4.46
N MET A 136 6.03 -2.99 -3.78
CA MET A 136 6.05 -1.69 -4.42
C MET A 136 7.46 -1.16 -4.69
N GLY A 137 8.51 -1.81 -4.16
CA GLY A 137 9.88 -1.31 -4.20
C GLY A 137 10.03 0.11 -3.62
N GLY A 138 11.21 0.70 -3.76
CA GLY A 138 11.54 2.02 -3.21
C GLY A 138 11.18 3.24 -4.08
N SER A 139 10.36 3.10 -5.13
CA SER A 139 10.15 4.18 -6.11
C SER A 139 8.97 5.09 -5.76
N GLY A 140 9.19 6.42 -5.77
CA GLY A 140 8.25 7.43 -5.29
C GLY A 140 7.02 7.69 -6.17
N TYR A 141 6.85 6.99 -7.30
CA TYR A 141 5.70 7.18 -8.19
C TYR A 141 4.75 5.99 -8.12
N THR A 142 3.56 6.22 -7.56
CA THR A 142 2.46 5.26 -7.58
C THR A 142 1.36 5.78 -8.50
N PRO A 143 1.13 5.20 -9.70
CA PRO A 143 0.06 5.65 -10.60
C PRO A 143 -1.31 5.42 -9.97
N LYS A 144 -2.35 6.16 -10.43
CA LYS A 144 -3.72 6.10 -9.87
C LYS A 144 -4.35 4.69 -9.84
N LYS A 145 -3.92 3.82 -10.76
CA LYS A 145 -4.33 2.41 -10.86
C LYS A 145 -3.12 1.54 -11.19
N LEU A 146 -3.05 0.36 -10.59
CA LEU A 146 -2.02 -0.66 -10.84
C LEU A 146 -2.65 -2.01 -11.16
N ASN A 147 -1.94 -2.81 -11.98
CA ASN A 147 -2.25 -4.21 -12.20
C ASN A 147 -1.51 -5.03 -11.14
N LEU A 148 -2.19 -5.35 -10.05
CA LEU A 148 -1.60 -6.03 -8.90
C LEU A 148 -1.96 -7.50 -8.89
N THR A 149 -1.07 -8.31 -8.33
CA THR A 149 -1.21 -9.76 -8.32
C THR A 149 -2.21 -10.22 -7.24
N LEU A 150 -2.92 -11.31 -7.53
CA LEU A 150 -3.89 -11.93 -6.64
C LEU A 150 -3.30 -13.21 -6.03
N ALA A 151 -3.31 -13.28 -4.71
CA ALA A 151 -3.08 -14.50 -3.96
C ALA A 151 -4.41 -15.12 -3.50
N PHE A 152 -4.48 -16.44 -3.50
CA PHE A 152 -5.68 -17.19 -3.15
C PHE A 152 -5.44 -18.13 -1.97
N ARG A 153 -6.52 -18.66 -1.38
CA ARG A 153 -6.42 -19.66 -0.30
C ARG A 153 -5.83 -21.00 -0.73
N ASN A 154 -5.87 -21.29 -2.03
CA ASN A 154 -5.27 -22.46 -2.66
C ASN A 154 -4.42 -22.01 -3.85
N PRO A 155 -3.32 -22.71 -4.19
CA PRO A 155 -2.49 -22.35 -5.34
C PRO A 155 -3.29 -22.46 -6.65
N THR A 156 -3.07 -21.51 -7.55
CA THR A 156 -3.64 -21.51 -8.90
C THR A 156 -2.59 -21.99 -9.92
N LYS A 157 -3.05 -22.53 -11.06
CA LYS A 157 -2.15 -22.96 -12.14
C LYS A 157 -1.46 -21.80 -12.85
N THR A 158 -2.12 -20.64 -12.88
CA THR A 158 -1.63 -19.43 -13.55
C THR A 158 -1.72 -18.22 -12.61
N PRO A 159 -0.85 -17.21 -12.81
CA PRO A 159 -0.96 -15.95 -12.08
C PRO A 159 -2.25 -15.23 -12.47
N HIS A 160 -2.93 -14.62 -11.49
CA HIS A 160 -4.06 -13.74 -11.73
C HIS A 160 -3.72 -12.32 -11.26
N LYS A 161 -4.18 -11.32 -12.01
CA LYS A 161 -3.98 -9.90 -11.70
C LYS A 161 -5.31 -9.14 -11.75
N ILE A 162 -5.38 -8.05 -11.00
CA ILE A 162 -6.51 -7.13 -11.04
C ILE A 162 -6.01 -5.69 -11.20
N LYS A 163 -6.70 -4.92 -12.05
CA LYS A 163 -6.50 -3.48 -12.13
C LYS A 163 -7.29 -2.77 -11.03
N ILE A 164 -6.61 -2.18 -10.06
CA ILE A 164 -7.25 -1.54 -8.90
C ILE A 164 -6.67 -0.14 -8.64
N SER A 165 -7.47 0.74 -8.04
CA SER A 165 -7.01 2.06 -7.59
C SER A 165 -6.01 1.95 -6.45
N THR A 166 -4.99 2.78 -6.50
CA THR A 166 -3.93 2.92 -5.48
C THR A 166 -4.27 3.95 -4.41
N SER A 167 -5.48 4.52 -4.45
CA SER A 167 -5.95 5.44 -3.41
C SER A 167 -5.91 4.78 -2.02
N GLY A 168 -5.25 5.44 -1.08
CA GLY A 168 -5.06 4.97 0.29
C GLY A 168 -4.08 3.80 0.45
N MET A 169 -3.33 3.45 -0.60
CA MET A 169 -2.49 2.24 -0.60
C MET A 169 -1.22 2.40 0.22
N LEU A 170 -0.60 3.58 0.24
CA LEU A 170 0.67 3.82 0.93
C LEU A 170 0.59 4.83 2.08
N ASN A 171 -0.51 5.58 2.16
CA ASN A 171 -0.82 6.56 3.21
C ASN A 171 -2.26 6.33 3.65
#